data_AF-A0A653CBY6-F1
#
_entry.id   AF-A0A653CBY6-F1
#
_cell.length_a   1.000
_cell.length_b   1.000
_cell.length_c   1.000
_cell.angle_alpha   90.00
_cell.angle_beta   90.00
_cell.angle_gamma   90.00
#
_symmetry.space_group_name_H-M   'P 1'
#
loop_
_entity.id
_entity.type
_entity.pdbx_description
1 polymer ?
#
loop_
_entity_poly.entity_id
_entity_poly.type
_entity_poly.pdbx_seq_one_letter_code
_entity_poly.pdbx_strand_id
1 'polypeptide(L)'
;MTHHLQMLCMNSLYDYVEYITDVKYSNKGFQIRLQQSANILAFEPTFKNFRDILIGLTDLIVEAVTDIPRLETKLYLDWGNEAVLKPLIPAELIDVCKNRIKDVLDEQRIGPELRVHDFDEFLPLINGQGDEFVNDFVSSDHNFDDYVEQILKYKALHERIPFATEHVVRMEMYDMNRLELIKALEHLAEYLKDALIHHCIKHYQQMCTTIGEDYQVLSERVLAVPQDTAGLMALKKFVNEVETKTLPSMEDRLRSVMTYILFLADHTIFTPVEMKVNNNAFQWYLHMPKVMEEHRQLVKIKTEEYQSLLTVKIKKFQDDLEMYAKMVEELQNNGNIKELAKYHRKATKLDERLLQAIETIARFNEEEASFGFNLSYYPLRQQVHDKLAPYKKLYDNATDFLNKCDLWMKSKVGTYDPKEVESDTGTFYKNISQLEKVFSEKPATQELVITIKERIEEFKEHMPIIQTLGNPGMKERHWEKVSEIVGFPIKLDAELTLEKIIDYSWMNMSKSSKLFRERRPKRTIWRRTSVR
;
A
#
# COMPACT_ATOMS: atom_id res chain seq x y z
N MET A 1 -75.39 -68.53 -26.63
CA MET A 1 -74.64 -67.26 -26.55
C MET A 1 -73.27 -67.43 -25.91
N THR A 2 -73.14 -68.13 -24.78
CA THR A 2 -71.85 -68.37 -24.08
C THR A 2 -70.75 -68.99 -24.95
N HIS A 3 -71.06 -70.02 -25.76
CA HIS A 3 -70.07 -70.64 -26.65
C HIS A 3 -69.59 -69.69 -27.77
N HIS A 4 -70.47 -68.85 -28.30
CA HIS A 4 -70.07 -67.85 -29.31
C HIS A 4 -69.15 -66.77 -28.71
N LEU A 5 -69.38 -66.36 -27.45
CA LEU A 5 -68.48 -65.44 -26.73
C LEU A 5 -67.13 -66.06 -26.44
N GLN A 6 -67.10 -67.35 -26.09
CA GLN A 6 -65.86 -68.10 -25.91
C GLN A 6 -65.05 -68.16 -27.21
N MET A 7 -65.68 -68.54 -28.33
CA MET A 7 -65.02 -68.57 -29.64
C MET A 7 -64.57 -67.19 -30.08
N LEU A 8 -65.37 -66.15 -29.85
CA LEU A 8 -65.01 -64.77 -30.15
C LEU A 8 -63.76 -64.35 -29.37
N CYS A 9 -63.72 -64.58 -28.06
CA CYS A 9 -62.56 -64.24 -27.23
C CYS A 9 -61.31 -65.00 -27.66
N MET A 10 -61.43 -66.31 -27.92
CA MET A 10 -60.30 -67.12 -28.39
C MET A 10 -59.76 -66.63 -29.73
N ASN A 11 -60.64 -66.34 -30.70
CA ASN A 11 -60.22 -65.80 -32.00
C ASN A 11 -59.56 -64.42 -31.83
N SER A 12 -60.14 -63.53 -31.01
CA SER A 12 -59.54 -62.22 -30.73
C SER A 12 -58.16 -62.31 -30.05
N LEU A 13 -57.95 -63.29 -29.15
CA LEU A 13 -56.64 -63.55 -28.55
C LEU A 13 -55.63 -64.05 -29.58
N TYR A 14 -56.03 -64.97 -30.48
CA TYR A 14 -55.16 -65.44 -31.55
C TYR A 14 -54.82 -64.32 -32.54
N ASP A 15 -55.81 -63.58 -33.02
CA ASP A 15 -55.63 -62.46 -33.94
C ASP A 15 -54.71 -61.39 -33.33
N TYR A 16 -54.88 -61.09 -32.02
CA TYR A 16 -54.02 -60.14 -31.32
C TYR A 16 -52.57 -60.64 -31.20
N VAL A 17 -52.37 -61.91 -30.81
CA VAL A 17 -51.02 -62.48 -30.72
C VAL A 17 -50.37 -62.57 -32.09
N GLU A 18 -51.10 -62.98 -33.14
CA GLU A 18 -50.60 -62.98 -34.51
C GLU A 18 -50.22 -61.57 -34.95
N TYR A 19 -51.07 -60.57 -34.70
CA TYR A 19 -50.75 -59.18 -34.98
C TYR A 19 -49.46 -58.74 -34.28
N ILE A 20 -49.31 -58.96 -32.97
CA ILE A 20 -48.13 -58.52 -32.22
C ILE A 20 -46.85 -59.26 -32.67
N THR A 21 -46.97 -60.55 -32.99
CA THR A 21 -45.84 -61.40 -33.39
C THR A 21 -45.45 -61.26 -34.87
N ASP A 22 -46.31 -60.67 -35.71
CA ASP A 22 -46.05 -60.37 -37.12
C ASP A 22 -45.26 -59.06 -37.30
N VAL A 23 -44.02 -59.07 -36.82
CA VAL A 23 -43.11 -57.93 -36.83
C VAL A 23 -42.75 -57.55 -38.28
N LYS A 24 -42.79 -56.25 -38.61
CA LYS A 24 -42.51 -55.62 -39.93
C LYS A 24 -43.63 -55.71 -40.97
N TYR A 25 -44.61 -56.59 -40.81
CA TYR A 25 -45.75 -56.68 -41.73
C TYR A 25 -46.99 -56.01 -41.12
N SER A 26 -47.83 -56.77 -40.42
CA SER A 26 -49.04 -56.22 -39.79
C SER A 26 -48.69 -55.24 -38.67
N ASN A 27 -47.68 -55.57 -37.87
CA ASN A 27 -47.18 -54.68 -36.83
C ASN A 27 -46.16 -53.68 -37.38
N LYS A 28 -46.56 -52.41 -37.46
CA LYS A 28 -45.71 -51.28 -37.89
C LYS A 28 -44.72 -50.84 -36.81
N GLY A 29 -44.66 -51.52 -35.67
CA GLY A 29 -43.72 -51.26 -34.59
C GLY A 29 -44.10 -50.09 -33.70
N PHE A 30 -43.24 -49.82 -32.73
CA PHE A 30 -43.40 -48.83 -31.67
C PHE A 30 -42.25 -47.82 -31.70
N GLN A 31 -42.50 -46.61 -31.23
CA GLN A 31 -41.44 -45.61 -31.06
C GLN A 31 -40.89 -45.67 -29.64
N ILE A 32 -39.57 -45.62 -29.53
CA ILE A 32 -38.85 -45.53 -28.25
C ILE A 32 -37.83 -44.40 -28.33
N ARG A 33 -37.73 -43.58 -27.30
CA ARG A 33 -36.73 -42.51 -27.20
C ARG A 33 -35.58 -42.99 -26.34
N LEU A 34 -34.35 -42.65 -26.74
CA LEU A 34 -33.18 -42.72 -25.88
C LEU A 34 -32.92 -41.33 -25.31
N GLN A 35 -32.89 -41.22 -23.99
CA GLN A 35 -32.66 -39.97 -23.26
C GLN A 35 -31.61 -40.19 -22.17
N GLN A 36 -31.00 -39.10 -21.71
CA GLN A 36 -30.12 -39.09 -20.54
C GLN A 36 -30.94 -38.78 -19.29
N SER A 37 -30.87 -39.64 -18.28
CA SER A 37 -31.47 -39.44 -16.96
C SER A 37 -30.42 -39.68 -15.89
N ALA A 38 -30.11 -38.66 -15.08
CA ALA A 38 -29.13 -38.72 -14.00
C ALA A 38 -27.78 -39.35 -14.42
N ASN A 39 -27.19 -38.86 -15.51
CA ASN A 39 -25.91 -39.31 -16.08
C ASN A 39 -25.90 -40.75 -16.64
N ILE A 40 -27.08 -41.34 -16.86
CA ILE A 40 -27.22 -42.69 -17.45
C ILE A 40 -28.19 -42.62 -18.62
N LEU A 41 -27.96 -43.43 -19.65
CA LEU A 41 -28.87 -43.57 -20.78
C LEU A 41 -30.07 -44.45 -20.42
N ALA A 42 -31.27 -43.95 -20.69
CA ALA A 42 -32.52 -44.64 -20.39
C ALA A 42 -33.47 -44.58 -21.58
N PHE A 43 -34.29 -45.62 -21.70
CA PHE A 43 -35.32 -45.72 -22.73
C PHE A 43 -36.67 -45.22 -22.22
N GLU A 44 -37.34 -44.40 -23.03
CA GLU A 44 -38.69 -43.90 -22.75
C GLU A 44 -39.63 -44.14 -23.95
N PRO A 45 -40.72 -44.93 -23.80
CA PRO A 45 -41.08 -45.73 -22.63
C PRO A 45 -40.10 -46.89 -22.35
N THR A 46 -40.05 -47.38 -21.11
CA THR A 46 -39.20 -48.55 -20.78
C THR A 46 -39.73 -49.82 -21.43
N PHE A 47 -38.86 -50.78 -21.74
CA PHE A 47 -39.27 -52.09 -22.27
C PHE A 47 -40.23 -52.85 -21.35
N LYS A 48 -40.10 -52.64 -20.03
CA LYS A 48 -41.05 -53.16 -19.06
C LYS A 48 -42.46 -52.60 -19.29
N ASN A 49 -42.58 -51.30 -19.57
CA ASN A 49 -43.88 -50.68 -19.83
C ASN A 49 -44.55 -51.26 -21.09
N PHE A 50 -43.79 -51.47 -22.17
CA PHE A 50 -44.31 -52.16 -23.35
C PHE A 50 -44.79 -53.57 -23.02
N ARG A 51 -44.02 -54.32 -22.23
CA ARG A 51 -44.40 -55.67 -21.79
C ARG A 51 -45.68 -55.67 -20.96
N ASP A 52 -45.74 -54.84 -19.93
CA ASP A 52 -46.87 -54.80 -19.00
C ASP A 52 -48.17 -54.39 -19.72
N ILE A 53 -48.10 -53.42 -20.64
CA ILE A 53 -49.26 -52.98 -21.43
C ILE A 53 -49.70 -54.07 -22.42
N LEU A 54 -48.80 -54.59 -23.25
CA LEU A 54 -49.16 -55.55 -24.31
C LEU A 54 -49.63 -56.89 -23.72
N ILE A 55 -49.02 -57.34 -22.63
CA ILE A 55 -49.50 -58.51 -21.89
C ILE A 55 -50.85 -58.19 -21.22
N GLY A 56 -51.00 -57.03 -20.59
CA GLY A 56 -52.26 -56.61 -19.95
C GLY A 56 -53.44 -56.49 -20.91
N LEU A 57 -53.20 -56.17 -22.19
CA LEU A 57 -54.26 -56.18 -23.22
C LEU A 57 -54.89 -57.56 -23.40
N THR A 58 -54.15 -58.65 -23.17
CA THR A 58 -54.74 -60.01 -23.20
C THR A 58 -55.75 -60.21 -22.08
N ASP A 59 -55.51 -59.64 -20.89
CA ASP A 59 -56.45 -59.68 -19.77
C ASP A 59 -57.71 -58.85 -20.07
N LEU A 60 -57.56 -57.68 -20.71
CA LEU A 60 -58.70 -56.85 -21.13
C LEU A 60 -59.58 -57.54 -22.18
N ILE A 61 -58.99 -58.28 -23.13
CA ILE A 61 -59.74 -59.07 -24.13
C ILE A 61 -60.59 -60.14 -23.43
N VAL A 62 -60.05 -60.77 -22.38
CA VAL A 62 -60.77 -61.76 -21.58
C VAL A 62 -61.86 -61.11 -20.74
N GLU A 63 -61.55 -60.00 -20.05
CA GLU A 63 -62.50 -59.26 -19.22
C GLU A 63 -63.70 -58.76 -20.03
N ALA A 64 -63.48 -58.31 -21.27
CA ALA A 64 -64.53 -57.78 -22.16
C ALA A 64 -65.68 -58.75 -22.43
N VAL A 65 -65.47 -60.07 -22.31
CA VAL A 65 -66.53 -61.08 -22.50
C VAL A 65 -67.15 -61.59 -21.20
N THR A 66 -66.70 -61.09 -20.04
CA THR A 66 -67.16 -61.56 -18.72
C THR A 66 -68.35 -60.81 -18.15
N ASP A 67 -68.59 -59.56 -18.57
CA ASP A 67 -69.65 -58.68 -18.04
C ASP A 67 -70.86 -58.53 -18.96
N ILE A 68 -71.17 -59.57 -19.75
CA ILE A 68 -72.29 -59.53 -20.70
C ILE A 68 -73.56 -60.02 -19.98
N PRO A 69 -74.59 -59.18 -19.78
CA PRO A 69 -75.80 -59.59 -19.09
C PRO A 69 -76.57 -60.64 -19.88
N ARG A 70 -77.21 -61.56 -19.17
CA ARG A 70 -78.11 -62.54 -19.78
C ARG A 70 -79.35 -61.86 -20.33
N LEU A 71 -79.76 -62.24 -21.54
CA LEU A 71 -80.92 -61.63 -22.21
C LEU A 71 -82.20 -61.74 -21.36
N GLU A 72 -82.37 -62.87 -20.67
CA GLU A 72 -83.53 -63.12 -19.79
C GLU A 72 -83.61 -62.11 -18.63
N THR A 73 -82.46 -61.64 -18.13
CA THR A 73 -82.38 -60.65 -17.03
C THR A 73 -82.67 -59.21 -17.48
N LYS A 74 -82.68 -58.94 -18.80
CA LYS A 74 -83.02 -57.63 -19.36
C LYS A 74 -84.42 -57.57 -19.97
N LEU A 75 -84.98 -58.70 -20.39
CA LEU A 75 -86.31 -58.78 -21.01
C LEU A 75 -87.45 -58.99 -20.02
N TYR A 76 -87.21 -59.71 -18.91
CA TYR A 76 -88.27 -60.09 -17.97
C TYR A 76 -88.04 -59.41 -16.60
N LEU A 77 -88.97 -58.53 -16.20
CA LEU A 77 -88.94 -57.82 -14.91
C LEU A 77 -89.06 -58.75 -13.70
N ASP A 78 -89.66 -59.93 -13.89
CA ASP A 78 -89.92 -60.92 -12.83
C ASP A 78 -88.80 -61.97 -12.69
N TRP A 79 -87.77 -61.88 -13.53
CA TRP A 79 -86.62 -62.77 -13.47
C TRP A 79 -85.72 -62.34 -12.31
N GLY A 80 -85.33 -63.29 -11.45
CA GLY A 80 -84.50 -63.01 -10.26
C GLY A 80 -83.14 -62.38 -10.59
N ASN A 81 -82.32 -62.17 -9.55
CA ASN A 81 -81.05 -61.42 -9.53
C ASN A 81 -80.27 -61.34 -10.86
N GLU A 82 -79.73 -60.15 -11.13
CA GLU A 82 -78.86 -59.87 -12.28
C GLU A 82 -77.77 -60.95 -12.44
N ALA A 83 -77.70 -61.54 -13.64
CA ALA A 83 -76.78 -62.62 -13.96
C ALA A 83 -76.10 -62.35 -15.31
N VAL A 84 -74.77 -62.50 -15.34
CA VAL A 84 -73.94 -62.37 -16.53
C VAL A 84 -73.64 -63.73 -17.18
N LEU A 85 -73.30 -63.70 -18.46
CA LEU A 85 -72.78 -64.85 -19.18
C LEU A 85 -71.36 -65.19 -18.68
N LYS A 86 -71.06 -66.48 -18.55
CA LYS A 86 -69.76 -66.98 -18.07
C LYS A 86 -69.09 -67.86 -19.13
N PRO A 87 -68.40 -67.27 -20.13
CA PRO A 87 -67.62 -68.05 -21.09
C PRO A 87 -66.46 -68.77 -20.37
N LEU A 88 -66.17 -70.02 -20.76
CA LEU A 88 -65.06 -70.79 -20.19
C LEU A 88 -63.83 -70.61 -21.08
N ILE A 89 -62.92 -69.73 -20.66
CA ILE A 89 -61.66 -69.49 -21.38
C ILE A 89 -60.56 -70.24 -20.63
N PRO A 90 -59.85 -71.19 -21.26
CA PRO A 90 -58.78 -71.93 -20.59
C PRO A 90 -57.65 -70.99 -20.14
N ALA A 91 -57.27 -71.06 -18.86
CA ALA A 91 -56.16 -70.27 -18.33
C ALA A 91 -54.83 -70.60 -19.04
N GLU A 92 -54.62 -71.87 -19.38
CA GLU A 92 -53.45 -72.33 -20.14
C GLU A 92 -53.32 -71.63 -21.50
N LEU A 93 -54.44 -71.34 -22.18
CA LEU A 93 -54.43 -70.61 -23.45
C LEU A 93 -53.97 -69.17 -23.26
N ILE A 94 -54.48 -68.50 -22.23
CA ILE A 94 -54.11 -67.12 -21.88
C ILE A 94 -52.60 -67.08 -21.56
N ASP A 95 -52.10 -68.02 -20.77
CA ASP A 95 -50.68 -68.10 -20.42
C ASP A 95 -49.80 -68.35 -21.65
N VAL A 96 -50.21 -69.21 -22.58
CA VAL A 96 -49.50 -69.42 -23.86
C VAL A 96 -49.47 -68.13 -24.70
N CYS A 97 -50.59 -67.42 -24.80
CA CYS A 97 -50.66 -66.13 -25.51
C CYS A 97 -49.73 -65.09 -24.88
N LYS A 98 -49.74 -64.96 -23.54
CA LYS A 98 -48.88 -64.04 -22.80
C LYS A 98 -47.40 -64.38 -22.96
N ASN A 99 -47.03 -65.66 -22.84
CA ASN A 99 -45.64 -66.09 -22.99
C ASN A 99 -45.12 -65.84 -24.41
N ARG A 100 -45.94 -66.10 -25.44
CA ARG A 100 -45.53 -65.84 -26.82
C ARG A 100 -45.29 -64.35 -27.10
N ILE A 101 -46.12 -63.45 -26.56
CA ILE A 101 -45.87 -62.00 -26.63
C ILE A 101 -44.60 -61.63 -25.86
N LYS A 102 -44.42 -62.21 -24.67
CA LYS A 102 -43.26 -61.97 -23.81
C LYS A 102 -41.95 -62.34 -24.51
N ASP A 103 -41.89 -63.51 -25.13
CA ASP A 103 -40.68 -64.03 -25.79
C ASP A 103 -40.27 -63.12 -26.97
N VAL A 104 -41.24 -62.69 -27.79
CA VAL A 104 -40.95 -61.74 -28.88
C VAL A 104 -40.47 -60.40 -28.34
N LEU A 105 -41.09 -59.85 -27.29
CA LEU A 105 -40.63 -58.58 -26.70
C LEU A 105 -39.23 -58.70 -26.07
N ASP A 106 -38.89 -59.85 -25.50
CA ASP A 106 -37.55 -60.13 -24.96
C ASP A 106 -36.48 -60.16 -26.06
N GLU A 107 -36.77 -60.79 -27.20
CA GLU A 107 -35.88 -60.83 -28.36
C GLU A 107 -35.71 -59.44 -29.01
N GLN A 108 -36.83 -58.75 -29.23
CA GLN A 108 -36.86 -57.45 -29.93
C GLN A 108 -36.20 -56.32 -29.12
N ARG A 109 -36.07 -56.48 -27.79
CA ARG A 109 -35.35 -55.53 -26.91
C ARG A 109 -33.85 -55.47 -27.17
N ILE A 110 -33.24 -56.58 -27.59
CA ILE A 110 -31.77 -56.71 -27.71
C ILE A 110 -31.21 -55.71 -28.73
N GLY A 111 -31.92 -55.50 -29.85
CA GLY A 111 -31.50 -54.59 -30.92
C GLY A 111 -31.28 -53.14 -30.44
N PRO A 112 -32.30 -52.47 -29.88
CA PRO A 112 -32.15 -51.15 -29.27
C PRO A 112 -31.06 -51.06 -28.19
N GLU A 113 -30.94 -52.08 -27.32
CA GLU A 113 -29.91 -52.09 -26.26
C GLU A 113 -28.49 -52.11 -26.83
N LEU A 114 -28.25 -52.86 -27.91
CA LEU A 114 -26.94 -52.87 -28.58
C LEU A 114 -26.59 -51.52 -29.23
N ARG A 115 -27.60 -50.75 -29.70
CA ARG A 115 -27.37 -49.44 -30.33
C ARG A 115 -27.12 -48.30 -29.34
N VAL A 116 -27.20 -48.57 -28.04
CA VAL A 116 -26.71 -47.63 -27.01
C VAL A 116 -25.20 -47.44 -27.15
N HIS A 117 -24.48 -48.48 -27.57
CA HIS A 117 -23.03 -48.45 -27.78
C HIS A 117 -22.58 -47.50 -28.91
N ASP A 118 -23.49 -47.07 -29.78
CA ASP A 118 -23.21 -46.03 -30.79
C ASP A 118 -22.73 -44.71 -30.14
N PHE A 119 -23.00 -44.52 -28.84
CA PHE A 119 -22.60 -43.33 -28.06
C PHE A 119 -21.41 -43.56 -27.14
N ASP A 120 -20.70 -44.70 -27.24
CA ASP A 120 -19.57 -45.03 -26.35
C ASP A 120 -18.45 -43.96 -26.40
N GLU A 121 -18.22 -43.37 -27.57
CA GLU A 121 -17.26 -42.27 -27.74
C GLU A 121 -17.62 -41.01 -26.93
N PHE A 122 -18.91 -40.78 -26.67
CA PHE A 122 -19.43 -39.60 -25.97
C PHE A 122 -19.70 -39.87 -24.49
N LEU A 123 -19.36 -41.06 -23.97
CA LEU A 123 -19.52 -41.40 -22.56
C LEU A 123 -18.93 -40.36 -21.60
N PRO A 124 -17.76 -39.75 -21.85
CA PRO A 124 -17.23 -38.71 -20.96
C PRO A 124 -18.16 -37.50 -20.80
N LEU A 125 -18.99 -37.19 -21.81
CA LEU A 125 -20.01 -36.14 -21.70
C LEU A 125 -21.24 -36.64 -20.92
N ILE A 126 -21.63 -37.91 -21.14
CA ILE A 126 -22.83 -38.50 -20.54
C ILE A 126 -22.68 -38.72 -19.03
N ASN A 127 -21.51 -39.21 -18.62
CA ASN A 127 -21.24 -39.61 -17.23
C ASN A 127 -20.77 -38.44 -16.33
N GLY A 128 -20.53 -37.26 -16.91
CA GLY A 128 -20.07 -36.06 -16.20
C GLY A 128 -18.54 -35.91 -16.10
N GLN A 129 -17.74 -36.84 -16.63
CA GLN A 129 -16.27 -36.75 -16.61
C GLN A 129 -15.74 -35.50 -17.33
N GLY A 130 -16.41 -35.06 -18.40
CA GLY A 130 -16.06 -33.83 -19.11
C GLY A 130 -16.20 -32.59 -18.24
N ASP A 131 -17.23 -32.54 -17.39
CA ASP A 131 -17.47 -31.44 -16.45
C ASP A 131 -16.44 -31.44 -15.33
N GLU A 132 -16.18 -32.60 -14.72
CA GLU A 132 -15.11 -32.78 -13.72
C GLU A 132 -13.75 -32.33 -14.28
N PHE A 133 -13.40 -32.78 -15.49
CA PHE A 133 -12.16 -32.39 -16.14
C PHE A 133 -12.05 -30.88 -16.36
N VAL A 134 -13.10 -30.23 -16.88
CA VAL A 134 -13.07 -28.77 -17.11
C VAL A 134 -12.96 -28.00 -15.81
N ASN A 135 -13.69 -28.43 -14.76
CA ASN A 135 -13.61 -27.80 -13.45
C ASN A 135 -12.21 -27.93 -12.84
N ASP A 136 -11.59 -29.11 -12.92
CA ASP A 136 -10.23 -29.34 -12.45
C ASP A 136 -9.20 -28.55 -13.26
N PHE A 137 -9.35 -28.54 -14.59
CA PHE A 137 -8.48 -27.79 -15.50
C PHE A 137 -8.53 -26.29 -15.21
N VAL A 138 -9.73 -25.73 -15.05
CA VAL A 138 -9.95 -24.32 -14.73
C VAL A 138 -9.45 -23.94 -13.33
N SER A 139 -9.41 -24.89 -12.40
CA SER A 139 -8.90 -24.66 -11.04
C SER A 139 -7.37 -24.56 -10.96
N SER A 140 -6.67 -25.10 -11.96
CA SER A 140 -5.21 -25.11 -12.04
C SER A 140 -4.70 -24.03 -13.01
N ASP A 141 -3.47 -23.58 -12.80
CA ASP A 141 -2.84 -22.54 -13.63
C ASP A 141 -2.30 -23.15 -14.93
N HIS A 142 -2.77 -22.64 -16.06
CA HIS A 142 -2.45 -23.14 -17.41
C HIS A 142 -2.11 -22.00 -18.35
N ASN A 143 -1.32 -22.29 -19.38
CA ASN A 143 -0.99 -21.29 -20.38
C ASN A 143 -2.19 -21.07 -21.33
N PHE A 144 -2.20 -19.95 -22.05
CA PHE A 144 -3.29 -19.64 -22.97
C PHE A 144 -3.44 -20.66 -24.10
N ASP A 145 -2.34 -21.22 -24.61
CA ASP A 145 -2.36 -22.21 -25.68
C ASP A 145 -3.03 -23.53 -25.24
N ASP A 146 -2.91 -23.92 -23.97
CA ASP A 146 -3.58 -25.07 -23.38
C ASP A 146 -5.12 -24.85 -23.40
N TYR A 147 -5.57 -23.64 -23.05
CA TYR A 147 -6.99 -23.28 -23.17
C TYR A 147 -7.46 -23.30 -24.62
N VAL A 148 -6.65 -22.80 -25.56
CA VAL A 148 -6.96 -22.84 -27.00
C VAL A 148 -7.17 -24.28 -27.46
N GLU A 149 -6.28 -25.21 -27.08
CA GLU A 149 -6.40 -26.62 -27.42
C GLU A 149 -7.71 -27.23 -26.91
N GLN A 150 -8.04 -26.99 -25.63
CA GLN A 150 -9.28 -27.54 -25.06
C GLN A 150 -10.55 -26.91 -25.66
N ILE A 151 -10.55 -25.60 -25.94
CA ILE A 151 -11.69 -24.91 -26.58
C ILE A 151 -11.92 -25.48 -27.99
N LEU A 152 -10.86 -25.68 -28.77
CA LEU A 152 -10.96 -26.25 -30.12
C LEU A 152 -11.42 -27.71 -30.08
N LYS A 153 -10.97 -28.50 -29.09
CA LYS A 153 -11.42 -29.88 -28.87
C LYS A 153 -12.93 -29.95 -28.65
N TYR A 154 -13.48 -29.15 -27.72
CA TYR A 154 -14.92 -29.15 -27.45
C TYR A 154 -15.75 -28.53 -28.58
N LYS A 155 -15.21 -27.53 -29.31
CA LYS A 155 -15.83 -27.01 -30.53
C LYS A 155 -15.95 -28.09 -31.61
N ALA A 156 -14.87 -28.81 -31.90
CA ALA A 156 -14.88 -29.90 -32.87
C ALA A 156 -15.84 -31.03 -32.43
N LEU A 157 -15.92 -31.29 -31.12
CA LEU A 157 -16.85 -32.27 -30.58
C LEU A 157 -18.32 -31.85 -30.79
N HIS A 158 -18.66 -30.60 -30.45
CA HIS A 158 -19.99 -30.02 -30.68
C HIS A 158 -20.38 -30.09 -32.16
N GLU A 159 -19.50 -29.69 -33.08
CA GLU A 159 -19.78 -29.72 -34.53
C GLU A 159 -19.94 -31.15 -35.08
N ARG A 160 -19.30 -32.15 -34.47
CA ARG A 160 -19.31 -33.55 -34.93
C ARG A 160 -20.53 -34.34 -34.43
N ILE A 161 -21.01 -34.09 -33.22
CA ILE A 161 -22.08 -34.86 -32.56
C ILE A 161 -23.33 -35.03 -33.44
N PRO A 162 -23.89 -33.99 -34.09
CA PRO A 162 -25.09 -34.11 -34.91
C PRO A 162 -24.93 -35.02 -36.15
N PHE A 163 -23.70 -35.24 -36.60
CA PHE A 163 -23.40 -36.02 -37.81
C PHE A 163 -22.77 -37.38 -37.52
N ALA A 164 -22.38 -37.64 -36.27
CA ALA A 164 -21.72 -38.88 -35.88
C ALA A 164 -22.65 -40.10 -35.95
N THR A 165 -23.95 -39.90 -35.67
CA THR A 165 -24.95 -40.97 -35.63
C THR A 165 -26.27 -40.55 -36.24
N GLU A 166 -27.03 -41.52 -36.79
CA GLU A 166 -28.37 -41.26 -37.34
C GLU A 166 -29.37 -40.84 -36.25
N HIS A 167 -30.29 -39.92 -36.54
CA HIS A 167 -31.22 -39.42 -35.53
C HIS A 167 -32.33 -40.42 -35.17
N VAL A 168 -32.71 -41.28 -36.11
CA VAL A 168 -33.71 -42.32 -35.92
C VAL A 168 -33.21 -43.60 -36.57
N VAL A 169 -33.19 -44.69 -35.82
CA VAL A 169 -32.80 -46.02 -36.33
C VAL A 169 -33.95 -46.97 -36.14
N ARG A 170 -34.36 -47.63 -37.23
CA ARG A 170 -35.37 -48.67 -37.16
C ARG A 170 -34.75 -50.04 -36.87
N MET A 171 -35.16 -50.63 -35.75
CA MET A 171 -34.79 -51.95 -35.27
C MET A 171 -36.05 -52.82 -35.20
N GLU A 172 -36.44 -53.37 -36.34
CA GLU A 172 -37.57 -54.32 -36.45
C GLU A 172 -38.89 -53.77 -35.85
N MET A 173 -39.20 -54.18 -34.62
CA MET A 173 -40.37 -53.75 -33.84
C MET A 173 -40.26 -52.33 -33.27
N TYR A 174 -39.06 -51.75 -33.19
CA TYR A 174 -38.83 -50.44 -32.57
C TYR A 174 -38.20 -49.41 -33.53
N ASP A 175 -38.76 -48.20 -33.53
CA ASP A 175 -38.13 -47.00 -34.08
C ASP A 175 -37.47 -46.24 -32.92
N MET A 176 -36.15 -46.32 -32.85
CA MET A 176 -35.35 -45.67 -31.81
C MET A 176 -35.05 -44.24 -32.21
N ASN A 177 -35.69 -43.29 -31.52
CA ASN A 177 -35.45 -41.86 -31.68
C ASN A 177 -34.35 -41.41 -30.72
N ARG A 178 -33.29 -40.82 -31.28
CA ARG A 178 -32.06 -40.41 -30.58
C ARG A 178 -31.84 -38.89 -30.64
N LEU A 179 -32.77 -38.15 -31.24
CA LEU A 179 -32.66 -36.71 -31.49
C LEU A 179 -32.46 -35.91 -30.21
N GLU A 180 -33.22 -36.23 -29.15
CA GLU A 180 -33.14 -35.50 -27.88
C GLU A 180 -31.79 -35.73 -27.18
N LEU A 181 -31.28 -36.97 -27.21
CA LEU A 181 -29.95 -37.27 -26.69
C LEU A 181 -28.85 -36.55 -27.48
N ILE A 182 -28.89 -36.59 -28.81
CA ILE A 182 -27.91 -35.92 -29.67
C ILE A 182 -27.89 -34.41 -29.37
N LYS A 183 -29.06 -33.77 -29.25
CA LYS A 183 -29.16 -32.36 -28.85
C LYS A 183 -28.62 -32.11 -27.45
N ALA A 184 -28.90 -33.00 -26.49
CA ALA A 184 -28.36 -32.87 -25.14
C ALA A 184 -26.82 -32.95 -25.13
N LEU A 185 -26.24 -33.88 -25.88
CA LEU A 185 -24.77 -34.00 -26.03
C LEU A 185 -24.16 -32.78 -26.70
N GLU A 186 -24.80 -32.27 -27.75
CA GLU A 186 -24.40 -31.05 -28.45
C GLU A 186 -24.36 -29.85 -27.50
N HIS A 187 -25.39 -29.68 -26.67
CA HIS A 187 -25.44 -28.64 -25.64
C HIS A 187 -24.42 -28.85 -24.52
N LEU A 188 -24.14 -30.09 -24.11
CA LEU A 188 -23.10 -30.37 -23.11
C LEU A 188 -21.71 -30.01 -23.64
N ALA A 189 -21.40 -30.35 -24.89
CA ALA A 189 -20.13 -29.97 -25.51
C ALA A 189 -19.99 -28.44 -25.66
N GLU A 190 -21.08 -27.76 -26.03
CA GLU A 190 -21.12 -26.29 -26.08
C GLU A 190 -20.93 -25.67 -24.69
N TYR A 191 -21.59 -26.19 -23.67
CA TYR A 191 -21.46 -25.75 -22.29
C TYR A 191 -20.02 -25.82 -21.77
N LEU A 192 -19.33 -26.95 -22.01
CA LEU A 192 -17.92 -27.12 -21.60
C LEU A 192 -16.98 -26.16 -22.34
N LYS A 193 -17.21 -25.96 -23.64
CA LYS A 193 -16.50 -24.96 -24.45
C LYS A 193 -16.71 -23.54 -23.90
N ASP A 194 -17.96 -23.19 -23.58
CA ASP A 194 -18.33 -21.86 -23.09
C ASP A 194 -17.80 -21.59 -21.66
N ALA A 195 -17.67 -22.64 -20.83
CA ALA A 195 -17.05 -22.54 -19.51
C ALA A 195 -15.56 -22.15 -19.60
N LEU A 196 -14.82 -22.78 -20.51
CA LEU A 196 -13.42 -22.43 -20.80
C LEU A 196 -13.28 -21.01 -21.36
N ILE A 197 -14.15 -20.64 -22.31
CA ILE A 197 -14.21 -19.28 -22.88
C ILE A 197 -14.48 -18.25 -21.79
N HIS A 198 -15.47 -18.48 -20.92
CA HIS A 198 -15.79 -17.58 -19.81
C HIS A 198 -14.61 -17.39 -18.85
N HIS A 199 -13.86 -18.46 -18.57
CA HIS A 199 -12.66 -18.35 -17.76
C HIS A 199 -11.59 -17.46 -18.43
N CYS A 200 -11.30 -17.70 -19.71
CA CYS A 200 -10.38 -16.87 -20.50
C CYS A 200 -10.82 -15.39 -20.51
N ILE A 201 -12.12 -15.13 -20.71
CA ILE A 201 -12.69 -13.77 -20.67
C ILE A 201 -12.42 -13.12 -19.33
N LYS A 202 -12.78 -13.80 -18.24
CA LYS A 202 -12.57 -13.29 -16.88
C LYS A 202 -11.10 -12.95 -16.63
N HIS A 203 -10.18 -13.84 -17.03
CA HIS A 203 -8.75 -13.66 -16.84
C HIS A 203 -8.22 -12.43 -17.61
N TYR A 204 -8.46 -12.33 -18.92
CA TYR A 204 -7.92 -11.20 -19.69
C TYR A 204 -8.60 -9.87 -19.33
N GLN A 205 -9.88 -9.88 -18.94
CA GLN A 205 -10.58 -8.69 -18.44
C GLN A 205 -9.93 -8.16 -17.16
N GLN A 206 -9.53 -9.04 -16.23
CA GLN A 206 -8.76 -8.66 -15.05
C GLN A 206 -7.41 -8.04 -15.45
N MET A 207 -6.71 -8.63 -16.42
CA MET A 207 -5.47 -8.05 -16.95
C MET A 207 -5.68 -6.63 -17.50
N CYS A 208 -6.74 -6.41 -18.30
CA CYS A 208 -7.12 -5.08 -18.81
C CYS A 208 -7.34 -4.07 -17.67
N THR A 209 -8.09 -4.45 -16.64
CA THR A 209 -8.34 -3.58 -15.48
C THR A 209 -7.04 -3.21 -14.78
N THR A 210 -6.19 -4.18 -14.45
CA THR A 210 -4.90 -3.92 -13.78
C THR A 210 -3.98 -3.06 -14.63
N ILE A 211 -3.88 -3.32 -15.95
CA ILE A 211 -3.09 -2.48 -16.86
C ILE A 211 -3.61 -1.03 -16.86
N GLY A 212 -4.94 -0.84 -16.89
CA GLY A 212 -5.55 0.49 -16.85
C GLY A 212 -5.26 1.24 -15.55
N GLU A 213 -5.34 0.55 -14.40
CA GLU A 213 -4.98 1.11 -13.09
C GLU A 213 -3.50 1.48 -13.01
N ASP A 214 -2.62 0.61 -13.50
CA ASP A 214 -1.18 0.86 -13.56
C ASP A 214 -0.86 2.10 -14.40
N TYR A 215 -1.50 2.25 -15.58
CA TYR A 215 -1.33 3.45 -16.42
C TYR A 215 -1.82 4.71 -15.73
N GLN A 216 -2.95 4.64 -15.02
CA GLN A 216 -3.48 5.79 -14.29
C GLN A 216 -2.52 6.25 -13.20
N VAL A 217 -2.09 5.34 -12.32
CA VAL A 217 -1.13 5.64 -11.24
C VAL A 217 0.18 6.17 -11.80
N LEU A 218 0.64 5.58 -12.91
CA LEU A 218 1.85 6.03 -13.59
C LEU A 218 1.69 7.46 -14.13
N SER A 219 0.57 7.75 -14.79
CA SER A 219 0.27 9.08 -15.35
C SER A 219 0.23 10.15 -14.25
N GLU A 220 -0.42 9.87 -13.13
CA GLU A 220 -0.49 10.80 -11.99
C GLU A 220 0.91 11.11 -11.44
N ARG A 221 1.76 10.08 -11.33
CA ARG A 221 3.13 10.24 -10.81
C ARG A 221 4.07 10.94 -11.80
N VAL A 222 3.94 10.67 -13.10
CA VAL A 222 4.73 11.31 -14.18
C VAL A 222 4.43 12.81 -14.27
N LEU A 223 3.17 13.20 -14.05
CA LEU A 223 2.73 14.60 -14.08
C LEU A 223 2.79 15.30 -12.71
N ALA A 224 3.29 14.63 -11.68
CA ALA A 224 3.42 15.23 -10.36
C ALA A 224 4.38 16.43 -10.40
N VAL A 225 3.91 17.58 -9.91
CA VAL A 225 4.72 18.80 -9.89
C VAL A 225 5.79 18.68 -8.81
N PRO A 226 7.09 18.69 -9.18
CA PRO A 226 8.16 18.66 -8.20
C PRO A 226 8.10 19.90 -7.30
N GLN A 227 8.52 19.77 -6.04
CA GLN A 227 8.50 20.86 -5.06
C GLN A 227 9.84 21.60 -4.99
N ASP A 228 10.94 20.90 -5.25
CA ASP A 228 12.30 21.41 -5.21
C ASP A 228 13.18 20.78 -6.29
N THR A 229 14.43 21.24 -6.37
CA THR A 229 15.45 20.76 -7.30
C THR A 229 15.69 19.25 -7.14
N ALA A 230 15.74 18.75 -5.91
CA ALA A 230 15.94 17.32 -5.63
C ALA A 230 14.77 16.47 -6.16
N GLY A 231 13.53 16.90 -5.91
CA GLY A 231 12.32 16.28 -6.43
C GLY A 231 12.25 16.29 -7.96
N LEU A 232 12.68 17.38 -8.60
CA LEU A 232 12.77 17.46 -10.06
C LEU A 232 13.78 16.43 -10.62
N MET A 233 14.94 16.27 -10.00
CA MET A 233 15.94 15.29 -10.44
C MET A 233 15.49 13.85 -10.20
N ALA A 234 14.88 13.58 -9.05
CA ALA A 234 14.27 12.28 -8.76
C ALA A 234 13.17 11.94 -9.77
N LEU A 235 12.33 12.92 -10.13
CA LEU A 235 11.28 12.76 -11.13
C LEU A 235 11.86 12.47 -12.52
N LYS A 236 12.87 13.21 -12.97
CA LYS A 236 13.58 12.94 -14.25
C LYS A 236 14.13 11.51 -14.31
N LYS A 237 14.78 11.06 -13.23
CA LYS A 237 15.32 9.70 -13.15
C LYS A 237 14.21 8.66 -13.21
N PHE A 238 13.14 8.85 -12.44
CA PHE A 238 11.97 7.98 -12.44
C PHE A 238 11.35 7.87 -13.84
N VAL A 239 11.10 8.99 -14.51
CA VAL A 239 10.49 8.97 -15.84
C VAL A 239 11.39 8.29 -16.88
N ASN A 240 12.71 8.45 -16.79
CA ASN A 240 13.64 7.71 -17.64
C ASN A 240 13.57 6.19 -17.39
N GLU A 241 13.42 5.73 -16.16
CA GLU A 241 13.20 4.31 -15.84
C GLU A 241 11.85 3.82 -16.40
N VAL A 242 10.82 4.67 -16.34
CA VAL A 242 9.49 4.38 -16.89
C VAL A 242 9.53 4.20 -18.41
N GLU A 243 10.19 5.12 -19.14
CA GLU A 243 10.34 5.03 -20.60
C GLU A 243 11.12 3.79 -21.03
N THR A 244 12.18 3.45 -20.29
CA THR A 244 13.11 2.38 -20.70
C THR A 244 12.67 0.97 -20.30
N LYS A 245 11.90 0.82 -19.21
CA LYS A 245 11.54 -0.50 -18.67
C LYS A 245 10.04 -0.69 -18.48
N THR A 246 9.38 0.25 -17.83
CA THR A 246 7.97 0.07 -17.42
C THR A 246 7.03 0.10 -18.61
N LEU A 247 7.13 1.11 -19.49
CA LEU A 247 6.25 1.21 -20.65
C LEU A 247 6.39 0.02 -21.63
N PRO A 248 7.60 -0.45 -21.98
CA PRO A 248 7.74 -1.67 -22.78
C PRO A 248 7.09 -2.90 -22.13
N SER A 249 7.29 -3.10 -20.82
CA SER A 249 6.68 -4.22 -20.10
C SER A 249 5.14 -4.15 -20.08
N MET A 250 4.57 -2.95 -20.00
CA MET A 250 3.12 -2.75 -20.10
C MET A 250 2.61 -3.00 -21.52
N GLU A 251 3.38 -2.64 -22.54
CA GLU A 251 3.07 -2.97 -23.94
C GLU A 251 3.05 -4.49 -24.17
N ASP A 252 3.98 -5.25 -23.59
CA ASP A 252 3.99 -6.72 -23.67
C ASP A 252 2.75 -7.35 -23.01
N ARG A 253 2.29 -6.79 -21.89
CA ARG A 253 1.03 -7.19 -21.24
C ARG A 253 -0.18 -6.88 -22.13
N LEU A 254 -0.20 -5.74 -22.82
CA LEU A 254 -1.24 -5.40 -23.80
C LEU A 254 -1.22 -6.32 -25.03
N ARG A 255 -0.03 -6.71 -25.50
CA ARG A 255 0.10 -7.71 -26.57
C ARG A 255 -0.50 -9.05 -26.15
N SER A 256 -0.25 -9.46 -24.90
CA SER A 256 -0.87 -10.66 -24.33
C SER A 256 -2.40 -10.56 -24.34
N VAL A 257 -2.96 -9.46 -23.84
CA VAL A 257 -4.41 -9.17 -23.92
C VAL A 257 -4.94 -9.25 -25.35
N MET A 258 -4.21 -8.68 -26.31
CA MET A 258 -4.61 -8.70 -27.72
C MET A 258 -4.67 -10.13 -28.29
N THR A 259 -3.75 -11.02 -27.88
CA THR A 259 -3.79 -12.45 -28.25
C THR A 259 -5.09 -13.12 -27.78
N TYR A 260 -5.52 -12.86 -26.54
CA TYR A 260 -6.80 -13.37 -26.03
C TYR A 260 -7.98 -12.83 -26.84
N ILE A 261 -8.04 -11.52 -27.07
CA ILE A 261 -9.15 -10.88 -27.79
C ILE A 261 -9.28 -11.42 -29.21
N LEU A 262 -8.17 -11.55 -29.94
CA LEU A 262 -8.17 -12.03 -31.32
C LEU A 262 -8.69 -13.46 -31.44
N PHE A 263 -8.23 -14.37 -30.57
CA PHE A 263 -8.73 -15.74 -30.56
C PHE A 263 -10.20 -15.80 -30.14
N LEU A 264 -10.56 -15.16 -29.03
CA LEU A 264 -11.92 -15.24 -28.49
C LEU A 264 -12.98 -14.60 -29.40
N ALA A 265 -12.60 -13.63 -30.23
CA ALA A 265 -13.51 -13.02 -31.21
C ALA A 265 -14.08 -14.02 -32.23
N ASP A 266 -13.36 -15.11 -32.52
CA ASP A 266 -13.83 -16.18 -33.40
C ASP A 266 -14.76 -17.20 -32.70
N HIS A 267 -14.91 -17.08 -31.37
CA HIS A 267 -15.60 -18.06 -30.53
C HIS A 267 -16.74 -17.47 -29.69
N THR A 268 -16.78 -16.16 -29.47
CA THR A 268 -17.81 -15.49 -28.68
C THR A 268 -18.06 -14.05 -29.14
N ILE A 269 -19.21 -13.49 -28.76
CA ILE A 269 -19.53 -12.08 -28.96
C ILE A 269 -19.25 -11.34 -27.66
N PHE A 270 -18.34 -10.36 -27.69
CA PHE A 270 -18.03 -9.56 -26.53
C PHE A 270 -19.22 -8.69 -26.09
N THR A 271 -19.46 -8.65 -24.78
CA THR A 271 -20.48 -7.77 -24.23
C THR A 271 -20.04 -6.30 -24.31
N PRO A 272 -20.97 -5.33 -24.32
CA PRO A 272 -20.61 -3.91 -24.28
C PRO A 272 -19.74 -3.53 -23.07
N VAL A 273 -19.87 -4.25 -21.96
CA VAL A 273 -19.09 -4.04 -20.74
C VAL A 273 -17.64 -4.50 -20.96
N GLU A 274 -17.43 -5.70 -21.50
CA GLU A 274 -16.09 -6.21 -21.87
C GLU A 274 -15.40 -5.30 -22.87
N MET A 275 -16.11 -4.88 -23.92
CA MET A 275 -15.58 -3.96 -24.93
C MET A 275 -15.13 -2.64 -24.30
N LYS A 276 -15.87 -2.11 -23.33
CA LYS A 276 -15.51 -0.88 -22.62
C LYS A 276 -14.20 -1.04 -21.84
N VAL A 277 -14.03 -2.15 -21.14
CA VAL A 277 -12.80 -2.44 -20.39
C VAL A 277 -11.60 -2.60 -21.33
N ASN A 278 -11.79 -3.31 -22.45
CA ASN A 278 -10.76 -3.49 -23.47
C ASN A 278 -10.33 -2.13 -24.03
N ASN A 279 -11.30 -1.33 -24.47
CA ASN A 279 -11.05 0.00 -25.00
C ASN A 279 -10.29 0.87 -24.00
N ASN A 280 -10.67 0.86 -22.71
CA ASN A 280 -9.99 1.66 -21.70
C ASN A 280 -8.48 1.34 -21.60
N ALA A 281 -8.10 0.06 -21.60
CA ALA A 281 -6.70 -0.35 -21.54
C ALA A 281 -5.89 0.16 -22.75
N PHE A 282 -6.42 0.01 -23.97
CA PHE A 282 -5.75 0.49 -25.18
C PHE A 282 -5.77 2.02 -25.33
N GLN A 283 -6.81 2.69 -24.85
CA GLN A 283 -6.86 4.15 -24.83
C GLN A 283 -5.78 4.74 -23.93
N TRP A 284 -5.48 4.12 -22.79
CA TRP A 284 -4.35 4.52 -21.94
C TRP A 284 -3.02 4.43 -22.67
N TYR A 285 -2.78 3.34 -23.40
CA TYR A 285 -1.58 3.21 -24.23
C TYR A 285 -1.48 4.32 -25.28
N LEU A 286 -2.58 4.64 -25.97
CA LEU A 286 -2.60 5.73 -26.95
C LEU A 286 -2.47 7.13 -26.31
N HIS A 287 -2.92 7.30 -25.07
CA HIS A 287 -2.84 8.55 -24.34
C HIS A 287 -1.44 8.78 -23.74
N MET A 288 -0.71 7.72 -23.39
CA MET A 288 0.57 7.81 -22.68
C MET A 288 1.61 8.70 -23.41
N PRO A 289 1.79 8.66 -24.74
CA PRO A 289 2.70 9.57 -25.44
C PRO A 289 2.42 11.05 -25.18
N LYS A 290 1.14 11.43 -25.02
CA LYS A 290 0.73 12.79 -24.68
C LYS A 290 1.12 13.14 -23.24
N VAL A 291 0.91 12.23 -22.30
CA VAL A 291 1.35 12.38 -20.90
C VAL A 291 2.86 12.61 -20.81
N MET A 292 3.63 11.87 -21.61
CA MET A 292 5.09 12.03 -21.66
C MET A 292 5.51 13.38 -22.25
N GLU A 293 4.75 13.90 -23.22
CA GLU A 293 4.99 15.25 -23.75
C GLU A 293 4.67 16.34 -22.73
N GLU A 294 3.55 16.22 -22.01
CA GLU A 294 3.19 17.12 -20.91
C GLU A 294 4.25 17.10 -19.80
N HIS A 295 4.79 15.93 -19.48
CA HIS A 295 5.92 15.80 -18.56
C HIS A 295 7.18 16.52 -19.06
N ARG A 296 7.55 16.37 -20.34
CA ARG A 296 8.71 17.08 -20.92
C ARG A 296 8.55 18.60 -20.80
N GLN A 297 7.34 19.11 -21.03
CA GLN A 297 7.03 20.54 -20.88
C GLN A 297 7.11 20.99 -19.41
N LEU A 298 6.51 20.22 -18.48
CA LEU A 298 6.57 20.47 -17.05
C LEU A 298 8.02 20.55 -16.56
N VAL A 299 8.83 19.56 -16.93
CA VAL A 299 10.25 19.49 -16.57
C VAL A 299 11.02 20.69 -17.11
N LYS A 300 10.77 21.11 -18.35
CA LYS A 300 11.42 22.28 -18.94
C LYS A 300 11.09 23.55 -18.14
N ILE A 301 9.80 23.83 -17.92
CA ILE A 301 9.33 25.01 -17.19
C ILE A 301 9.90 25.02 -15.76
N LYS A 302 9.80 23.89 -15.04
CA LYS A 302 10.28 23.80 -13.65
C LYS A 302 11.80 23.86 -13.54
N THR A 303 12.53 23.34 -14.53
CA THR A 303 13.99 23.50 -14.59
C THR A 303 14.37 24.97 -14.70
N GLU A 304 13.75 25.72 -15.63
CA GLU A 304 13.99 27.16 -15.81
C GLU A 304 13.61 27.96 -14.54
N GLU A 305 12.45 27.65 -13.94
CA GLU A 305 11.98 28.28 -12.71
C GLU A 305 12.97 28.06 -11.55
N TYR A 306 13.41 26.82 -11.29
CA TYR A 306 14.34 26.54 -10.20
C TYR A 306 15.74 27.08 -10.44
N GLN A 307 16.24 27.09 -11.68
CA GLN A 307 17.50 27.75 -12.01
C GLN A 307 17.43 29.26 -11.74
N SER A 308 16.32 29.91 -12.11
CA SER A 308 16.12 31.34 -11.84
C SER A 308 16.03 31.64 -10.34
N LEU A 309 15.30 30.81 -9.58
CA LEU A 309 15.16 30.93 -8.13
C LEU A 309 16.50 30.71 -7.41
N LEU A 310 17.29 29.74 -7.85
CA LEU A 310 18.63 29.49 -7.32
C LEU A 310 19.54 30.71 -7.54
N THR A 311 19.51 31.29 -8.74
CA THR A 311 20.28 32.52 -9.06
C THR A 311 19.90 33.68 -8.13
N VAL A 312 18.59 33.89 -7.90
CA VAL A 312 18.09 34.93 -6.99
C VAL A 312 18.50 34.65 -5.54
N LYS A 313 18.41 33.39 -5.08
CA LYS A 313 18.83 32.98 -3.74
C LYS A 313 20.33 33.19 -3.51
N ILE A 314 21.17 32.82 -4.49
CA ILE A 314 22.62 33.01 -4.42
C ILE A 314 22.96 34.51 -4.34
N LYS A 315 22.33 35.34 -5.19
CA LYS A 315 22.54 36.79 -5.14
C LYS A 315 22.15 37.39 -3.78
N LYS A 316 20.96 37.03 -3.28
CA LYS A 316 20.51 37.48 -1.96
C LYS A 316 21.46 37.04 -0.84
N PHE A 317 21.98 35.82 -0.91
CA PHE A 317 22.95 35.31 0.05
C PHE A 317 24.28 36.06 -0.01
N GLN A 318 24.75 36.44 -1.21
CA GLN A 318 25.92 37.31 -1.36
C GLN A 318 25.69 38.69 -0.72
N ASP A 319 24.53 39.30 -0.98
CA ASP A 319 24.13 40.58 -0.36
C ASP A 319 24.07 40.48 1.18
N ASP A 320 23.54 39.37 1.70
CA ASP A 320 23.50 39.08 3.15
C ASP A 320 24.92 38.93 3.74
N LEU A 321 25.85 38.27 3.03
CA LEU A 321 27.25 38.16 3.46
C LEU A 321 27.96 39.52 3.47
N GLU A 322 27.70 40.38 2.48
CA GLU A 322 28.21 41.76 2.48
C GLU A 322 27.64 42.59 3.62
N MET A 323 26.35 42.43 3.92
CA MET A 323 25.72 43.04 5.09
C MET A 323 26.37 42.54 6.39
N TYR A 324 26.64 41.24 6.51
CA TYR A 324 27.32 40.68 7.68
C TYR A 324 28.73 41.25 7.81
N ALA A 325 29.47 41.40 6.71
CA ALA A 325 30.79 42.04 6.71
C ALA A 325 30.71 43.47 7.29
N LYS A 326 29.77 44.29 6.82
CA LYS A 326 29.53 45.66 7.34
C LYS A 326 29.17 45.64 8.83
N MET A 327 28.30 44.71 9.26
CA MET A 327 27.94 44.57 10.68
C MET A 327 29.15 44.21 11.56
N VAL A 328 30.09 43.38 11.07
CA VAL A 328 31.35 43.08 11.80
C VAL A 328 32.25 44.31 11.85
N GLU A 329 32.33 45.09 10.78
CA GLU A 329 33.10 46.34 10.76
C GLU A 329 32.55 47.35 11.76
N GLU A 330 31.23 47.48 11.89
CA GLU A 330 30.60 48.36 12.89
C GLU A 330 30.95 48.00 14.34
N LEU A 331 31.30 46.73 14.65
CA LEU A 331 31.69 46.32 15.99
C LEU A 331 32.95 47.02 16.50
N GLN A 332 33.79 47.56 15.60
CA GLN A 332 34.99 48.30 15.97
C GLN A 332 34.70 49.62 16.70
N ASN A 333 33.46 50.12 16.57
CA ASN A 333 32.99 51.36 17.21
C ASN A 333 32.34 51.11 18.58
N ASN A 334 32.23 49.85 19.04
CA ASN A 334 31.61 49.50 20.30
C ASN A 334 32.58 49.72 21.48
N GLY A 335 32.44 50.84 22.20
CA GLY A 335 33.27 51.15 23.37
C GLY A 335 32.53 51.16 24.71
N ASN A 336 31.20 51.21 24.72
CA ASN A 336 30.45 51.44 25.95
C ASN A 336 30.11 50.15 26.70
N ILE A 337 30.70 49.96 27.89
CA ILE A 337 30.44 48.80 28.76
C ILE A 337 28.96 48.63 29.15
N LYS A 338 28.17 49.71 29.23
CA LYS A 338 26.74 49.64 29.57
C LYS A 338 25.90 48.96 28.48
N GLU A 339 26.38 48.96 27.25
CA GLU A 339 25.72 48.30 26.12
C GLU A 339 26.29 46.89 25.83
N LEU A 340 27.19 46.36 26.65
CA LEU A 340 27.87 45.08 26.42
C LEU A 340 26.90 43.92 26.12
N ALA A 341 25.79 43.83 26.86
CA ALA A 341 24.77 42.79 26.63
C ALA A 341 24.13 42.86 25.23
N LYS A 342 24.00 44.07 24.67
CA LYS A 342 23.50 44.29 23.30
C LYS A 342 24.56 43.89 22.27
N TYR A 343 25.83 44.20 22.53
CA TYR A 343 26.95 43.82 21.65
C TYR A 343 27.15 42.31 21.61
N HIS A 344 27.14 41.65 22.77
CA HIS A 344 27.20 40.20 22.90
C HIS A 344 26.07 39.54 22.09
N ARG A 345 24.80 39.91 22.34
CA ARG A 345 23.66 39.37 21.58
C ARG A 345 23.78 39.55 20.06
N LYS A 346 24.27 40.72 19.60
CA LYS A 346 24.49 40.98 18.17
C LYS A 346 25.57 40.07 17.59
N ALA A 347 26.71 39.91 18.30
CA ALA A 347 27.82 39.07 17.86
C ALA A 347 27.44 37.58 17.85
N THR A 348 26.76 37.08 18.90
CA THR A 348 26.27 35.69 18.97
C THR A 348 25.32 35.39 17.81
N LYS A 349 24.34 36.27 17.55
CA LYS A 349 23.39 36.09 16.44
C LYS A 349 24.06 36.12 15.06
N LEU A 350 25.11 36.93 14.91
CA LEU A 350 25.87 37.00 13.66
C LEU A 350 26.70 35.72 13.44
N ASP A 351 27.29 35.19 14.51
CA ASP A 351 28.02 33.92 14.48
C ASP A 351 27.10 32.74 14.13
N GLU A 352 25.93 32.65 14.77
CA GLU A 352 24.90 31.64 14.43
C GLU A 352 24.49 31.69 12.96
N ARG A 353 24.32 32.90 12.40
CA ARG A 353 24.02 33.09 10.97
C ARG A 353 25.17 32.64 10.06
N LEU A 354 26.42 32.91 10.44
CA LEU A 354 27.59 32.48 9.66
C LEU A 354 27.81 30.96 9.73
N LEU A 355 27.42 30.31 10.83
CA LEU A 355 27.40 28.84 10.93
C LEU A 355 26.29 28.24 10.05
N GLN A 356 25.07 28.81 10.09
CA GLN A 356 23.98 28.41 9.20
C GLN A 356 24.30 28.64 7.71
N ALA A 357 25.11 29.66 7.42
CA ALA A 357 25.59 29.93 6.07
C ALA A 357 26.44 28.77 5.49
N ILE A 358 27.08 27.94 6.32
CA ILE A 358 27.82 26.76 5.87
C ILE A 358 26.87 25.72 5.26
N GLU A 359 25.79 25.42 5.96
CA GLU A 359 24.76 24.48 5.50
C GLU A 359 24.04 25.03 4.25
N THR A 360 23.79 26.33 4.22
CA THR A 360 23.20 27.00 3.06
C THR A 360 24.08 26.88 1.81
N ILE A 361 25.40 27.08 1.96
CA ILE A 361 26.38 26.88 0.88
C ILE A 361 26.38 25.42 0.40
N ALA A 362 26.35 24.45 1.31
CA ALA A 362 26.29 23.03 0.95
C ALA A 362 25.05 22.72 0.10
N ARG A 363 23.89 23.26 0.46
CA ARG A 363 22.65 23.11 -0.33
C ARG A 363 22.73 23.77 -1.70
N PHE A 364 23.29 24.97 -1.81
CA PHE A 364 23.50 25.60 -3.12
C PHE A 364 24.42 24.78 -4.01
N ASN A 365 25.52 24.28 -3.46
CA ASN A 365 26.47 23.45 -4.19
C ASN A 365 25.84 22.14 -4.69
N GLU A 366 24.97 21.52 -3.90
CA GLU A 366 24.21 20.33 -4.29
C GLU A 366 23.22 20.63 -5.44
N GLU A 367 22.51 21.76 -5.36
CA GLU A 367 21.60 22.21 -6.43
C GLU A 367 22.37 22.59 -7.72
N GLU A 368 23.50 23.29 -7.61
CA GLU A 368 24.38 23.64 -8.73
C GLU A 368 24.95 22.38 -9.41
N ALA A 369 25.47 21.44 -8.62
CA ALA A 369 25.97 20.16 -9.13
C ALA A 369 24.89 19.36 -9.85
N SER A 370 23.66 19.39 -9.31
CA SER A 370 22.50 18.75 -9.94
C SER A 370 22.25 19.32 -11.35
N PHE A 371 22.28 20.63 -11.52
CA PHE A 371 22.12 21.27 -12.83
C PHE A 371 23.36 21.22 -13.73
N GLY A 372 24.48 20.66 -13.25
CA GLY A 372 25.75 20.63 -13.98
C GLY A 372 26.46 21.99 -14.04
N PHE A 373 26.17 22.89 -13.10
CA PHE A 373 26.87 24.16 -12.94
C PHE A 373 28.19 23.98 -12.18
N ASN A 374 29.10 24.95 -12.34
CA ASN A 374 30.32 24.99 -11.54
C ASN A 374 29.99 25.39 -10.09
N LEU A 375 30.61 24.70 -9.13
CA LEU A 375 30.42 24.95 -7.70
C LEU A 375 30.85 26.38 -7.34
N SER A 376 29.92 27.13 -6.77
CA SER A 376 30.17 28.48 -6.28
C SER A 376 31.06 28.47 -5.03
N TYR A 377 32.02 29.39 -4.98
CA TYR A 377 32.92 29.56 -3.84
C TYR A 377 32.66 30.88 -3.11
N TYR A 378 32.54 30.83 -1.78
CA TYR A 378 32.12 31.96 -0.94
C TYR A 378 33.20 32.35 0.09
N PRO A 379 34.36 32.91 -0.33
CA PRO A 379 35.47 33.23 0.56
C PRO A 379 35.10 34.31 1.59
N LEU A 380 34.18 35.21 1.24
CA LEU A 380 33.73 36.30 2.10
C LEU A 380 33.16 35.77 3.42
N ARG A 381 32.45 34.63 3.42
CA ARG A 381 31.90 34.03 4.64
C ARG A 381 33.00 33.70 5.64
N GLN A 382 34.08 33.06 5.19
CA GLN A 382 35.21 32.71 6.04
C GLN A 382 35.92 33.96 6.55
N GLN A 383 36.15 34.96 5.68
CA GLN A 383 36.76 36.23 6.08
C GLN A 383 35.94 36.97 7.13
N VAL A 384 34.61 37.01 7.00
CA VAL A 384 33.71 37.67 7.96
C VAL A 384 33.69 36.93 9.29
N HIS A 385 33.67 35.59 9.27
CA HIS A 385 33.76 34.77 10.48
C HIS A 385 35.07 35.00 11.23
N ASP A 386 36.20 34.98 10.52
CA ASP A 386 37.53 35.18 11.13
C ASP A 386 37.69 36.60 11.69
N LYS A 387 37.09 37.60 11.04
CA LYS A 387 37.01 38.98 11.56
C LYS A 387 36.10 39.10 12.78
N LEU A 388 35.00 38.33 12.86
CA LEU A 388 34.05 38.34 13.99
C LEU A 388 34.60 37.63 15.23
N ALA A 389 35.35 36.54 15.04
CA ALA A 389 35.88 35.69 16.11
C ALA A 389 36.52 36.44 17.30
N PRO A 390 37.43 37.43 17.10
CA PRO A 390 38.02 38.16 18.23
C PRO A 390 37.00 39.02 18.98
N TYR A 391 36.00 39.61 18.29
CA TYR A 391 34.96 40.41 18.95
C TYR A 391 34.01 39.54 19.77
N LYS A 392 33.59 38.40 19.22
CA LYS A 392 32.77 37.43 19.95
C LYS A 392 33.52 36.94 21.19
N LYS A 393 34.80 36.56 21.03
CA LYS A 393 35.64 36.16 22.17
C LYS A 393 35.73 37.26 23.23
N LEU A 394 35.85 38.54 22.85
CA LEU A 394 35.81 39.66 23.79
C LEU A 394 34.49 39.73 24.54
N TYR A 395 33.35 39.75 23.82
CA TYR A 395 32.05 39.90 24.44
C TYR A 395 31.66 38.70 25.31
N ASP A 396 31.99 37.49 24.89
CA ASP A 396 31.76 36.27 25.67
C ASP A 396 32.57 36.33 26.97
N ASN A 397 33.89 36.59 26.89
CA ASN A 397 34.74 36.69 28.08
C ASN A 397 34.32 37.83 29.03
N ALA A 398 33.92 38.97 28.47
CA ALA A 398 33.47 40.13 29.24
C ALA A 398 32.14 39.85 29.96
N THR A 399 31.17 39.28 29.24
CA THR A 399 29.85 38.97 29.78
C THR A 399 29.93 37.86 30.82
N ASP A 400 30.70 36.81 30.54
CA ASP A 400 30.94 35.71 31.47
C ASP A 400 31.65 36.19 32.74
N PHE A 401 32.67 37.03 32.60
CA PHE A 401 33.35 37.62 33.75
C PHE A 401 32.39 38.47 34.58
N LEU A 402 31.63 39.38 33.97
CA LEU A 402 30.70 40.24 34.71
C LEU A 402 29.61 39.42 35.42
N ASN A 403 29.04 38.42 34.75
CA ASN A 403 28.03 37.55 35.34
C ASN A 403 28.62 36.71 36.49
N LYS A 404 29.82 36.15 36.32
CA LYS A 404 30.51 35.39 37.37
C LYS A 404 30.93 36.30 38.52
N CYS A 405 31.42 37.51 38.24
CA CYS A 405 31.75 38.51 39.25
C CYS A 405 30.52 38.87 40.07
N ASP A 406 29.41 39.24 39.42
CA ASP A 406 28.13 39.50 40.09
C ASP A 406 27.65 38.30 40.92
N LEU A 407 27.76 37.08 40.37
CA LEU A 407 27.38 35.85 41.05
C LEU A 407 28.24 35.58 42.28
N TRP A 408 29.57 35.70 42.17
CA TRP A 408 30.52 35.53 43.26
C TRP A 408 30.29 36.58 44.35
N MET A 409 30.03 37.83 43.96
CA MET A 409 29.79 38.95 44.88
C MET A 409 28.46 38.80 45.65
N LYS A 410 27.39 38.37 44.98
CA LYS A 410 26.04 38.25 45.56
C LYS A 410 25.75 36.92 46.25
N SER A 411 26.58 35.91 46.03
CA SER A 411 26.43 34.62 46.71
C SER A 411 26.93 34.66 48.14
N LYS A 412 26.44 33.74 48.97
CA LYS A 412 26.88 33.59 50.37
C LYS A 412 28.40 33.30 50.40
N VAL A 413 29.10 33.92 51.34
CA VAL A 413 30.55 33.69 51.48
C VAL A 413 30.86 32.23 51.83
N GLY A 414 31.83 31.65 51.13
CA GLY A 414 32.22 30.24 51.24
C GLY A 414 31.46 29.28 50.30
N THR A 415 30.57 29.79 49.44
CA THR A 415 29.83 28.97 48.46
C THR A 415 30.71 28.47 47.30
N TYR A 416 31.69 29.27 46.87
CA TYR A 416 32.61 28.92 45.78
C TYR A 416 34.03 28.75 46.31
N ASP A 417 34.79 27.81 45.74
CA ASP A 417 36.19 27.59 46.10
C ASP A 417 37.04 28.81 45.64
N PRO A 418 37.76 29.49 46.55
CA PRO A 418 38.65 30.59 46.18
C PRO A 418 39.69 30.23 45.11
N LYS A 419 40.13 28.98 45.02
CA LYS A 419 41.07 28.52 43.98
C LYS A 419 40.45 28.52 42.59
N GLU A 420 39.18 28.13 42.50
CA GLU A 420 38.43 28.15 41.24
C GLU A 420 38.19 29.58 40.78
N VAL A 421 37.79 30.47 41.70
CA VAL A 421 37.59 31.90 41.43
C VAL A 421 38.89 32.56 40.94
N GLU A 422 40.03 32.24 41.55
CA GLU A 422 41.36 32.73 41.15
C GLU A 422 41.74 32.23 39.75
N SER A 423 41.54 30.94 39.50
CA SER A 423 41.83 30.32 38.20
C SER A 423 41.00 30.93 37.07
N ASP A 424 39.70 31.09 37.30
CA ASP A 424 38.77 31.68 36.32
C ASP A 424 39.10 33.16 36.06
N THR A 425 39.33 33.95 37.12
CA THR A 425 39.72 35.36 37.01
C THR A 425 41.08 35.51 36.31
N GLY A 426 42.02 34.61 36.59
CA GLY A 426 43.31 34.52 35.88
C GLY A 426 43.14 34.20 34.40
N THR A 427 42.19 33.34 34.05
CA THR A 427 41.87 32.97 32.66
C THR A 427 41.22 34.12 31.91
N PHE A 428 40.22 34.80 32.49
CA PHE A 428 39.61 35.99 31.90
C PHE A 428 40.64 37.10 31.69
N TYR A 429 41.51 37.35 32.68
CA TYR A 429 42.57 38.35 32.55
C TYR A 429 43.54 38.04 31.39
N LYS A 430 43.98 36.78 31.25
CA LYS A 430 44.85 36.37 30.13
C LYS A 430 44.16 36.57 28.79
N ASN A 431 42.90 36.17 28.67
CA ASN A 431 42.12 36.30 27.43
C ASN A 431 41.92 37.78 27.05
N ILE A 432 41.51 38.63 28.01
CA ILE A 432 41.32 40.07 27.79
C ILE A 432 42.66 40.76 27.46
N SER A 433 43.77 40.40 28.13
CA SER A 433 45.11 40.94 27.81
C SER A 433 45.62 40.54 26.42
N GLN A 434 45.24 39.35 25.94
CA GLN A 434 45.53 38.96 24.55
C GLN A 434 44.70 39.78 23.56
N LEU A 435 43.41 39.97 23.86
CA LEU A 435 42.50 40.74 23.01
C LEU A 435 42.86 42.24 22.99
N GLU A 436 43.42 42.78 24.06
CA GLU A 436 43.95 44.15 24.12
C GLU A 436 45.00 44.42 23.04
N LYS A 437 45.88 43.44 22.78
CA LYS A 437 46.86 43.51 21.69
C LYS A 437 46.22 43.41 20.31
N VAL A 438 45.13 42.65 20.18
CA VAL A 438 44.41 42.46 18.92
C VAL A 438 43.59 43.71 18.54
N PHE A 439 43.11 44.46 19.53
CA PHE A 439 42.29 45.65 19.33
C PHE A 439 43.04 46.98 19.47
N SER A 440 44.38 46.97 19.53
CA SER A 440 45.21 48.17 19.73
C SER A 440 45.04 49.25 18.65
N GLU A 441 44.57 48.87 17.47
CA GLU A 441 44.32 49.78 16.34
C GLU A 441 42.86 50.26 16.26
N LYS A 442 42.01 49.88 17.23
CA LYS A 442 40.57 50.17 17.25
C LYS A 442 40.18 50.88 18.55
N PRO A 443 40.19 52.23 18.57
CA PRO A 443 40.14 53.01 19.80
C PRO A 443 38.92 52.73 20.69
N ALA A 444 37.73 52.62 20.10
CA ALA A 444 36.50 52.42 20.86
C ALA A 444 36.43 51.00 21.47
N THR A 445 36.70 49.94 20.69
CA THR A 445 36.74 48.58 21.23
C THR A 445 37.89 48.40 22.24
N GLN A 446 39.02 49.08 22.04
CA GLN A 446 40.13 49.07 22.98
C GLN A 446 39.74 49.68 24.34
N GLU A 447 38.99 50.79 24.35
CA GLU A 447 38.46 51.38 25.58
C GLU A 447 37.57 50.40 26.35
N LEU A 448 36.74 49.63 25.65
CA LEU A 448 35.94 48.56 26.26
C LEU A 448 36.83 47.47 26.87
N VAL A 449 37.86 47.02 26.14
CA VAL A 449 38.82 46.01 26.63
C VAL A 449 39.55 46.49 27.88
N ILE A 450 40.01 47.74 27.90
CA ILE A 450 40.69 48.35 29.04
C ILE A 450 39.73 48.43 30.22
N THR A 451 38.50 48.91 30.02
CA THR A 451 37.49 49.01 31.09
C THR A 451 37.19 47.64 31.71
N ILE A 452 37.07 46.59 30.89
CA ILE A 452 36.86 45.22 31.39
C ILE A 452 38.10 44.73 32.14
N LYS A 453 39.30 45.01 31.63
CA LYS A 453 40.56 44.63 32.27
C LYS A 453 40.72 45.30 33.63
N GLU A 454 40.46 46.61 33.73
CA GLU A 454 40.46 47.36 34.99
C GLU A 454 39.47 46.75 35.98
N ARG A 455 38.26 46.39 35.54
CA ARG A 455 37.27 45.73 36.42
C ARG A 455 37.70 44.32 36.87
N ILE A 456 38.45 43.59 36.04
CA ILE A 456 39.09 42.33 36.43
C ILE A 456 40.21 42.59 37.44
N GLU A 457 41.00 43.65 37.26
CA GLU A 457 42.06 44.05 38.20
C GLU A 457 41.50 44.51 39.55
N GLU A 458 40.44 45.33 39.57
CA GLU A 458 39.70 45.70 40.78
C GLU A 458 39.20 44.46 41.53
N PHE A 459 38.60 43.49 40.81
CA PHE A 459 38.18 42.24 41.43
C PHE A 459 39.38 41.42 41.96
N LYS A 460 40.52 41.44 41.25
CA LYS A 460 41.75 40.79 41.71
C LYS A 460 42.29 41.38 43.01
N GLU A 461 42.12 42.68 43.27
CA GLU A 461 42.52 43.30 44.54
C GLU A 461 41.76 42.70 45.75
N HIS A 462 40.56 42.17 45.52
CA HIS A 462 39.78 41.47 46.54
C HIS A 462 40.18 40.00 46.73
N MET A 463 41.02 39.42 45.86
CA MET A 463 41.41 38.01 45.95
C MET A 463 42.05 37.59 47.27
N PRO A 464 42.94 38.38 47.92
CA PRO A 464 43.46 38.02 49.24
C PRO A 464 42.36 37.87 50.30
N ILE A 465 41.30 38.66 50.20
CA ILE A 465 40.12 38.60 51.09
C ILE A 465 39.29 37.36 50.76
N ILE A 466 39.09 37.06 49.47
CA ILE A 466 38.36 35.87 49.01
C ILE A 466 39.07 34.58 49.42
N GLN A 467 40.40 34.52 49.29
CA GLN A 467 41.22 33.36 49.70
C GLN A 467 41.21 33.12 51.22
N THR A 468 41.15 34.19 52.02
CA THR A 468 41.19 34.09 53.49
C THR A 468 39.82 33.86 54.10
N LEU A 469 38.80 34.63 53.69
CA LEU A 469 37.45 34.61 54.27
C LEU A 469 36.46 33.75 53.49
N GLY A 470 36.73 33.45 52.21
CA GLY A 470 35.91 32.59 51.35
C GLY A 470 36.30 31.11 51.40
N ASN A 471 37.26 30.72 52.24
CA ASN A 471 37.67 29.32 52.37
C ASN A 471 36.54 28.47 53.01
N PRO A 472 36.03 27.40 52.35
CA PRO A 472 35.00 26.53 52.90
C PRO A 472 35.36 25.88 54.25
N GLY A 473 36.66 25.84 54.60
CA GLY A 473 37.17 25.38 55.88
C GLY A 473 36.97 26.36 57.06
N MET A 474 36.38 27.54 56.84
CA MET A 474 36.08 28.51 57.89
C MET A 474 34.96 28.03 58.81
N LYS A 475 35.28 27.84 60.10
CA LYS A 475 34.35 27.41 61.16
C LYS A 475 33.91 28.61 62.00
N GLU A 476 32.81 28.49 62.75
CA GLU A 476 32.22 29.55 63.59
C GLU A 476 33.26 30.29 64.46
N ARG A 477 34.14 29.54 65.15
CA ARG A 477 35.28 30.05 65.92
C ARG A 477 36.26 30.97 65.15
N HIS A 478 36.36 30.83 63.83
CA HIS A 478 37.20 31.69 62.99
C HIS A 478 36.47 33.00 62.65
N TRP A 479 35.15 32.95 62.48
CA TRP A 479 34.31 34.13 62.26
C TRP A 479 34.15 34.99 63.51
N GLU A 480 34.18 34.40 64.70
CA GLU A 480 34.28 35.13 65.98
C GLU A 480 35.57 35.96 66.06
N LYS A 481 36.71 35.36 65.70
CA LYS A 481 38.01 36.06 65.65
C LYS A 481 38.04 37.16 64.58
N VAL A 482 37.43 36.93 63.43
CA VAL A 482 37.28 37.96 62.39
C VAL A 482 36.39 39.10 62.90
N SER A 483 35.30 38.80 63.62
CA SER A 483 34.42 39.81 64.23
C SER A 483 35.14 40.66 65.29
N GLU A 484 36.05 40.06 66.06
CA GLU A 484 36.89 40.75 67.05
C GLU A 484 37.90 41.71 66.39
N ILE A 485 38.52 41.28 65.29
CA ILE A 485 39.47 42.11 64.51
C ILE A 485 38.75 43.25 63.77
N VAL A 486 37.55 42.99 63.26
CA VAL A 486 36.78 43.93 62.45
C VAL A 486 35.96 44.91 63.31
N GLY A 487 35.72 44.57 64.59
CA GLY A 487 35.13 45.46 65.60
C GLY A 487 33.60 45.53 65.59
N PHE A 488 32.92 44.59 64.91
CA PHE A 488 31.46 44.42 64.93
C PHE A 488 31.08 42.95 64.72
N PRO A 489 29.95 42.48 65.29
CA PRO A 489 29.54 41.08 65.22
C PRO A 489 29.09 40.69 63.80
N ILE A 490 29.85 39.81 63.15
CA ILE A 490 29.48 39.22 61.86
C ILE A 490 28.67 37.96 62.15
N LYS A 491 27.36 37.98 61.88
CA LYS A 491 26.51 36.79 61.96
C LYS A 491 26.52 36.05 60.63
N LEU A 492 26.79 34.74 60.69
CA LEU A 492 26.72 33.84 59.55
C LEU A 492 25.25 33.53 59.19
N ASP A 493 24.61 34.44 58.47
CA ASP A 493 23.29 34.19 57.88
C ASP A 493 23.39 34.00 56.34
N ALA A 494 22.31 33.53 55.71
CA ALA A 494 22.19 33.44 54.25
C ALA A 494 22.41 34.79 53.55
N GLU A 495 22.28 35.90 54.27
CA GLU A 495 22.49 37.25 53.77
C GLU A 495 23.95 37.75 53.81
N LEU A 496 24.91 36.99 54.35
CA LEU A 496 26.33 37.37 54.37
C LEU A 496 26.98 37.08 53.01
N THR A 497 26.87 38.03 52.09
CA THR A 497 27.45 37.95 50.73
C THR A 497 28.89 38.45 50.70
N LEU A 498 29.63 38.05 49.66
CA LEU A 498 31.03 38.44 49.48
C LEU A 498 31.17 39.97 49.33
N GLU A 499 30.21 40.60 48.66
CA GLU A 499 30.07 42.06 48.55
C GLU A 499 30.03 42.74 49.93
N LYS A 500 29.19 42.26 50.85
CA LYS A 500 29.10 42.82 52.21
C LYS A 500 30.41 42.67 52.98
N ILE A 501 31.11 41.54 52.84
CA ILE A 501 32.41 41.32 53.51
C ILE A 501 33.49 42.25 52.97
N ILE A 502 33.52 42.45 51.66
CA ILE A 502 34.43 43.38 51.01
C ILE A 502 34.15 44.81 51.50
N ASP A 503 32.89 45.26 51.51
CA ASP A 503 32.48 46.58 52.03
C ASP A 503 32.89 46.79 53.50
N TYR A 504 32.71 45.77 54.34
CA TYR A 504 33.14 45.77 55.74
C TYR A 504 34.65 45.94 55.89
N SER A 505 35.44 45.31 55.01
CA SER A 505 36.90 45.45 54.96
C SER A 505 37.34 46.87 54.55
N TRP A 506 36.71 47.43 53.50
CA TRP A 506 36.97 48.80 53.04
C TRP A 506 36.60 49.86 54.09
N MET A 507 35.49 49.69 54.81
CA MET A 507 35.09 50.59 55.90
C MET A 507 36.13 50.64 57.01
N ASN A 508 36.80 49.52 57.31
CA ASN A 508 37.83 49.46 58.35
C ASN A 508 39.15 50.12 57.91
N MET A 509 39.54 49.97 56.64
CA MET A 509 40.66 50.71 56.04
C MET A 509 40.40 52.23 56.02
N SER A 510 39.15 52.67 55.75
CA SER A 510 38.79 54.11 55.77
C SER A 510 38.73 54.71 57.18
N LYS A 511 38.33 53.93 58.20
CA LYS A 511 38.38 54.36 59.61
C LYS A 511 39.83 54.53 60.08
N SER A 512 40.71 53.63 59.66
CA SER A 512 42.15 53.68 59.93
C SER A 512 42.82 54.91 59.30
N SER A 513 42.41 55.32 58.09
CA SER A 513 42.96 56.51 57.40
C SER A 513 42.43 57.85 57.96
N LYS A 514 41.19 57.90 58.47
CA LYS A 514 40.69 59.06 59.23
C LYS A 514 41.40 59.22 60.58
N LEU A 515 41.72 58.12 61.27
CA LEU A 515 42.49 58.12 62.52
C LEU A 515 43.95 58.62 62.35
N PHE A 516 44.53 58.54 61.15
CA PHE A 516 45.89 59.03 60.87
C PHE A 516 45.96 60.53 60.55
N ARG A 517 44.85 61.21 60.23
CA ARG A 517 44.84 62.66 59.95
C ARG A 517 44.72 63.54 61.21
N GLU A 518 44.36 62.99 62.37
CA GLU A 518 44.11 63.78 63.59
C GLU A 518 45.22 63.72 64.67
N ARG A 519 46.35 63.05 64.41
CA ARG A 519 47.51 63.04 65.34
C ARG A 519 48.77 63.65 64.72
N ARG A 520 48.82 64.98 64.64
CA ARG A 520 50.08 65.75 64.68
C ARG A 520 50.02 66.80 65.78
N PRO A 521 50.83 66.71 66.85
CA PRO A 521 51.09 67.86 67.71
C PRO A 521 52.05 68.84 67.02
N LYS A 522 51.66 70.12 67.04
CA LYS A 522 52.55 71.30 66.91
C LYS A 522 53.58 71.26 68.07
N ARG A 523 54.83 71.75 68.01
CA ARG A 523 55.32 73.04 67.47
C ARG A 523 56.86 73.13 67.72
N THR A 524 57.61 73.70 66.75
CA THR A 524 58.70 74.73 66.89
C THR A 524 59.92 74.51 67.83
N ILE A 525 61.17 74.97 67.63
CA ILE A 525 61.98 75.81 66.69
C ILE A 525 63.46 75.55 67.09
N TRP A 526 64.43 75.61 66.15
CA TRP A 526 65.63 76.49 66.19
C TRP A 526 66.67 76.13 65.10
N ARG A 527 66.62 76.93 64.02
CA ARG A 527 67.69 77.62 63.26
C ARG A 527 69.09 77.00 62.98
N ARG A 528 69.47 77.24 61.71
CA ARG A 528 70.79 77.64 61.13
C ARG A 528 71.88 76.56 61.18
N THR A 529 72.57 76.23 60.09
CA THR A 529 73.42 77.07 59.23
C THR A 529 73.65 76.33 57.89
N SER A 530 73.42 76.97 56.74
CA SER A 530 74.43 77.33 55.72
C SER A 530 75.60 76.33 55.52
N VAL A 531 75.81 75.87 54.29
CA VAL A 531 76.90 76.31 53.38
C VAL A 531 77.05 75.27 52.26
N ARG A 532 76.96 75.82 51.03
CA ARG A 532 77.44 75.33 49.72
C ARG A 532 76.79 74.13 49.07
#